data_AF-A0A7W1F9A2-F1
#
_entry.id   AF-A0A7W1F9A2-F1
#
_cell.length_a   1.000
_cell.length_b   1.000
_cell.length_c   1.000
_cell.angle_alpha   90.00
_cell.angle_beta   90.00
_cell.angle_gamma   90.00
#
_symmetry.space_group_name_H-M   'P 1'
#
loop_
_entity.id
_entity.type
_entity.pdbx_description
1 polymer ?
#
loop_
_entity_poly.entity_id
_entity_poly.type
_entity_poly.pdbx_seq_one_letter_code
_entity_poly.pdbx_strand_id
1 'polypeptide(L)'
;MTFEIIPALDLIAGRLSRLTARGPVAVEAFGGDPLAAAAAFVEAGVARLHVVDLDLAFRGVPANASVIGSIVALGVPVQAAG
;
A
#
# COMPACT_ATOMS: atom_id res chain seq x y z
N MET A 1 27.23 5.54 3.16
CA MET A 1 25.79 5.86 3.08
C MET A 1 25.06 4.59 2.70
N THR A 2 24.02 4.22 3.43
CA THR A 2 23.18 3.07 3.13
C THR A 2 22.01 3.52 2.25
N PHE A 3 21.77 2.78 1.17
CA PHE A 3 20.63 2.95 0.28
C PHE A 3 19.53 1.97 0.71
N GLU A 4 18.29 2.43 0.84
CA GLU A 4 17.14 1.62 1.25
C GLU A 4 16.05 1.70 0.16
N ILE A 5 15.51 0.53 -0.23
CA ILE A 5 14.36 0.44 -1.12
C ILE A 5 13.12 0.29 -0.25
N ILE A 6 12.13 1.18 -0.45
CA ILE A 6 10.86 1.16 0.27
C ILE A 6 9.74 1.00 -0.78
N PRO A 7 9.19 -0.21 -0.96
CA PRO A 7 8.05 -0.40 -1.84
C PRO A 7 6.82 0.37 -1.35
N ALA A 8 6.07 0.92 -2.30
CA ALA A 8 4.84 1.67 -2.04
C ALA A 8 3.59 0.92 -2.53
N LEU A 9 2.53 0.96 -1.75
CA LEU A 9 1.21 0.41 -2.06
C LEU A 9 0.18 1.55 -2.01
N ASP A 10 -0.38 1.93 -3.16
CA ASP A 10 -1.47 2.90 -3.22
C ASP A 10 -2.82 2.18 -3.17
N LEU A 11 -3.68 2.54 -2.22
CA LEU A 11 -4.95 1.88 -1.97
C LEU A 11 -6.12 2.77 -2.34
N ILE A 12 -7.08 2.22 -3.09
CA ILE A 12 -8.38 2.84 -3.29
C ILE A 12 -9.48 1.77 -3.27
N ALA A 13 -10.55 2.03 -2.55
CA ALA A 13 -11.66 1.10 -2.35
C ALA A 13 -11.20 -0.32 -1.95
N GLY A 14 -10.20 -0.42 -1.07
CA GLY A 14 -9.65 -1.69 -0.58
C GLY A 14 -8.78 -2.46 -1.58
N ARG A 15 -8.43 -1.87 -2.73
CA ARG A 15 -7.67 -2.53 -3.80
C ARG A 15 -6.39 -1.79 -4.13
N LEU A 16 -5.44 -2.52 -4.73
CA LEU A 16 -4.26 -1.91 -5.31
C LEU A 16 -4.63 -0.97 -6.44
N SER A 17 -3.96 0.17 -6.43
CA SER A 17 -4.13 1.20 -7.43
C SER A 17 -2.79 1.84 -7.78
N ARG A 18 -2.85 2.73 -8.75
CA ARG A 18 -1.77 3.65 -9.08
C ARG A 18 -2.38 4.99 -9.41
N LEU A 19 -1.88 6.05 -8.80
CA LEU A 19 -2.29 7.39 -9.18
C LEU A 19 -1.65 7.79 -10.52
N THR A 20 -2.48 8.25 -11.46
CA THR A 20 -2.02 8.80 -12.74
C THR A 20 -2.44 10.27 -12.86
N ALA A 21 -1.95 10.97 -13.89
CA ALA A 21 -2.40 12.33 -14.20
C ALA A 21 -3.92 12.44 -14.46
N ARG A 22 -4.60 11.32 -14.73
CA ARG A 22 -6.05 11.24 -14.97
C ARG A 22 -6.82 10.73 -13.74
N GLY A 23 -6.12 10.48 -12.63
CA GLY A 23 -6.68 9.91 -11.40
C GLY A 23 -6.21 8.46 -11.13
N PRO A 24 -6.72 7.87 -10.04
CA PRO A 24 -6.36 6.52 -9.61
C PRO A 24 -6.91 5.47 -10.58
N VAL A 25 -6.07 4.49 -10.92
CA VAL A 25 -6.44 3.34 -11.74
C VAL A 25 -6.18 2.05 -10.99
N ALA A 26 -7.03 1.05 -11.17
CA ALA A 26 -6.85 -0.27 -10.57
C ALA A 26 -5.58 -0.95 -11.09
N VAL A 27 -4.92 -1.70 -10.22
CA VAL A 27 -3.74 -2.51 -10.54
C VAL A 27 -4.08 -3.97 -10.27
N GLU A 28 -3.90 -4.83 -11.27
CA GLU A 28 -4.19 -6.27 -11.19
C GLU A 28 -2.99 -7.12 -10.78
N ALA A 29 -1.84 -6.50 -10.48
CA ALA A 29 -0.71 -7.22 -9.88
C ALA A 29 -1.19 -7.88 -8.58
N PHE A 30 -0.79 -9.13 -8.36
CA PHE A 30 -1.25 -9.94 -7.21
C PHE A 30 -2.79 -10.04 -7.11
N GLY A 31 -3.51 -10.00 -8.24
CA GLY A 31 -4.98 -10.02 -8.27
C GLY A 31 -5.63 -8.74 -7.72
N GLY A 32 -4.84 -7.66 -7.59
CA GLY A 32 -5.26 -6.41 -6.97
C GLY A 32 -5.42 -6.46 -5.46
N ASP A 33 -4.92 -7.52 -4.81
CA ASP A 33 -4.93 -7.69 -3.36
C ASP A 33 -3.72 -6.98 -2.71
N PRO A 34 -3.97 -5.94 -1.90
CA PRO A 34 -2.91 -5.24 -1.18
C PRO A 34 -2.11 -6.12 -0.23
N LEU A 35 -2.76 -7.08 0.42
CA LEU A 35 -2.11 -7.95 1.39
C LEU A 35 -1.18 -8.94 0.71
N ALA A 36 -1.60 -9.50 -0.43
CA ALA A 36 -0.76 -10.38 -1.24
C ALA A 36 0.49 -9.65 -1.77
N ALA A 37 0.33 -8.41 -2.25
CA ALA A 37 1.48 -7.61 -2.68
C ALA A 37 2.42 -7.24 -1.53
N ALA A 38 1.87 -6.84 -0.38
CA ALA A 38 2.67 -6.52 0.80
C ALA A 38 3.44 -7.76 1.31
N ALA A 39 2.80 -8.92 1.38
CA ALA A 39 3.43 -10.17 1.76
C ALA A 39 4.58 -10.53 0.82
N ALA A 40 4.39 -10.39 -0.50
CA ALA A 40 5.44 -10.66 -1.48
C ALA A 40 6.66 -9.73 -1.30
N PHE A 41 6.45 -8.47 -0.93
CA PHE A 41 7.56 -7.57 -0.63
C PHE A 41 8.28 -7.96 0.66
N VAL A 42 7.55 -8.34 1.71
CA VAL A 42 8.14 -8.82 2.97
C VAL A 42 8.96 -10.09 2.74
N GLU A 43 8.45 -11.05 1.97
CA GLU A 43 9.15 -12.26 1.57
C GLU A 43 10.41 -11.97 0.74
N ALA A 44 10.40 -10.90 -0.05
CA ALA A 44 11.57 -10.42 -0.79
C ALA A 44 12.63 -9.72 0.08
N GLY A 45 12.38 -9.56 1.39
CA GLY A 45 13.37 -9.08 2.36
C GLY A 45 13.43 -7.56 2.53
N VAL A 46 12.35 -6.85 2.23
CA VAL A 46 12.30 -5.39 2.42
C VAL A 46 12.23 -5.03 3.91
N ALA A 47 12.91 -3.96 4.30
CA ALA A 47 12.96 -3.52 5.69
C ALA A 47 11.75 -2.66 6.10
N ARG A 48 11.01 -2.12 5.14
CA ARG A 48 9.89 -1.19 5.35
C ARG A 48 8.95 -1.19 4.16
N LEU A 49 7.67 -0.92 4.43
CA LEU A 49 6.67 -0.60 3.41
C LEU A 49 6.16 0.83 3.55
N HIS A 50 5.77 1.43 2.43
CA HIS A 50 4.99 2.67 2.39
C HIS A 50 3.60 2.36 1.87
N VAL A 51 2.56 2.87 2.53
CA VAL A 51 1.16 2.65 2.13
C VAL A 51 0.44 3.99 2.08
N VAL A 52 -0.28 4.25 0.99
CA VAL A 52 -1.04 5.48 0.77
C VAL A 52 -2.53 5.16 0.67
N ASP A 53 -3.34 5.72 1.57
CA ASP A 53 -4.80 5.65 1.54
C ASP A 53 -5.35 6.77 0.64
N LEU A 54 -5.66 6.44 -0.62
CA LEU A 54 -6.22 7.42 -1.54
C LEU A 54 -7.69 7.75 -1.23
N ASP A 55 -8.42 6.90 -0.50
CA ASP A 55 -9.76 7.26 0.00
C ASP A 55 -9.65 8.37 1.05
N LEU A 56 -8.65 8.31 1.93
CA LEU A 56 -8.39 9.41 2.86
C LEU A 56 -7.98 10.68 2.09
N ALA A 57 -7.09 10.56 1.11
CA ALA A 57 -6.57 11.69 0.35
C ALA A 57 -7.63 12.43 -0.47
N PHE A 58 -8.47 11.68 -1.19
CA PHE A 58 -9.45 12.27 -2.10
C PHE A 58 -10.83 12.47 -1.47
N ARG A 59 -11.20 11.65 -0.48
CA ARG A 59 -12.56 11.65 0.09
C ARG A 59 -12.60 12.06 1.56
N GLY A 60 -11.45 12.18 2.22
CA GLY A 60 -11.37 12.51 3.66
C GLY A 60 -11.82 11.37 4.57
N VAL A 61 -11.92 10.14 4.06
CA VAL A 61 -12.41 8.97 4.79
C VAL A 61 -11.32 7.89 4.83
N PRO A 62 -10.88 7.41 6.01
CA PRO A 62 -9.87 6.38 6.13
C PRO A 62 -10.43 4.98 5.84
N ALA A 63 -10.93 4.77 4.62
CA ALA A 63 -11.63 3.54 4.22
C ALA A 63 -10.70 2.32 4.17
N ASN A 64 -9.39 2.52 4.07
CA ASN A 64 -8.41 1.45 3.97
C ASN A 64 -7.69 1.13 5.30
N ALA A 65 -8.15 1.70 6.43
CA ALA A 65 -7.51 1.50 7.74
C ALA A 65 -7.41 0.02 8.15
N SER A 66 -8.42 -0.81 7.87
CA SER A 66 -8.39 -2.25 8.16
C SER A 66 -7.39 -3.01 7.29
N VAL A 67 -7.26 -2.63 6.02
CA VAL A 67 -6.28 -3.19 5.08
C VAL A 67 -4.87 -2.84 5.54
N ILE A 68 -4.63 -1.57 5.91
CA ILE A 68 -3.35 -1.11 6.46
C ILE A 68 -3.02 -1.87 7.75
N GLY A 69 -3.99 -2.07 8.65
CA GLY A 69 -3.79 -2.87 9.85
C GLY A 69 -3.37 -4.32 9.56
N SER A 70 -3.94 -4.92 8.51
CA SER A 70 -3.56 -6.26 8.06
C SER A 70 -2.15 -6.29 7.47
N ILE A 71 -1.73 -5.25 6.77
CA ILE A 71 -0.35 -5.10 6.26
C ILE A 71 0.64 -4.94 7.41
N VAL A 72 0.31 -4.13 8.43
CA VAL A 72 1.16 -3.95 9.63
C VAL A 72 1.39 -5.29 10.35
N ALA A 73 0.39 -6.18 10.35
CA ALA A 73 0.49 -7.49 10.96
C ALA A 73 1.52 -8.43 10.29
N LEU A 74 2.06 -8.07 9.11
CA LEU A 74 3.15 -8.80 8.45
C LEU A 74 4.52 -8.64 9.13
N GLY A 75 4.63 -7.74 10.11
CA GLY A 75 5.80 -7.66 11.00
C GLY A 75 6.93 -6.74 10.52
N VAL A 76 6.74 -6.01 9.41
CA VAL A 76 7.66 -4.94 8.98
C VAL A 76 7.08 -3.56 9.33
N PRO A 77 7.92 -2.55 9.66
CA PRO A 77 7.46 -1.17 9.83
C PRO A 77 6.73 -0.65 8.58
N VAL A 78 5.61 0.04 8.81
CA VAL A 78 4.79 0.65 7.75
C VAL A 78 4.75 2.17 7.94
N GLN A 79 5.08 2.90 6.89
CA GLN A 79 4.81 4.33 6.77
C GLN A 79 3.46 4.52 6.08
N ALA A 80 2.45 5.00 6.82
CA ALA A 80 1.14 5.30 6.28
C ALA A 80 0.99 6.79 5.94
N ALA A 81 0.34 7.09 4.82
CA ALA A 81 -0.12 8.42 4.43
C ALA A 81 -1.55 8.31 3.87
N GLY A 82 -2.24 9.44 3.80
CA GLY A 82 -3.57 9.55 3.22
C GLY A 82 -4.03 10.98 3.33
#